data_AF-A0A7X9IE00-F1
#
_entry.id   AF-A0A7X9IE00-F1
#
_cell.length_a   1.000
_cell.length_b   1.000
_cell.length_c   1.000
_cell.angle_alpha   90.00
_cell.angle_beta   90.00
_cell.angle_gamma   90.00
#
_symmetry.space_group_name_H-M   'P 1'
#
loop_
_entity.id
_entity.type
_entity.pdbx_description
1 polymer ?
#
loop_
_entity_poly.entity_id
_entity_poly.type
_entity_poly.pdbx_seq_one_letter_code
_entity_poly.pdbx_strand_id
1 'polypeptide(L)' 'MVEDALAAGMTHVWFQQGPNFSDAVAKAKAKGLQTVSRKCILMYAPPVTSIHSFHRFFAKLFGRY' A
#
# COMPACT_ATOMS: atom_id res chain seq x y z
N MET A 1 -4.14 14.86 0.33
CA MET A 1 -3.42 13.63 -0.09
C MET A 1 -3.72 13.23 -1.52
N VAL A 2 -4.91 12.71 -1.86
CA VAL A 2 -5.21 12.21 -3.23
C VAL A 2 -5.16 13.34 -4.28
N GLU A 3 -5.71 14.52 -3.95
CA GLU A 3 -5.64 15.69 -4.84
C GLU A 3 -4.20 16.16 -5.04
N ASP A 4 -3.44 16.25 -3.95
CA ASP A 4 -2.03 16.68 -4.00
C ASP A 4 -1.19 15.72 -4.84
N ALA A 5 -1.44 14.40 -4.74
CA ALA A 5 -0.78 13.40 -5.57
C ALA A 5 -1.09 13.58 -7.06
N LEU A 6 -2.34 13.85 -7.41
CA LEU A 6 -2.74 14.15 -8.80
C LEU A 6 -2.12 15.45 -9.30
N ALA A 7 -2.16 16.51 -8.48
CA ALA A 7 -1.55 17.80 -8.81
C ALA A 7 -0.03 17.69 -9.01
N ALA A 8 0.62 16.79 -8.27
CA ALA A 8 2.03 16.46 -8.43
C ALA A 8 2.32 15.52 -9.62
N GLY A 9 1.31 15.13 -10.41
CA GLY A 9 1.47 14.23 -11.56
C GLY A 9 1.78 12.78 -11.19
N MET A 10 1.50 12.36 -9.96
CA MET A 10 1.70 10.98 -9.55
C MET A 10 0.70 10.05 -10.26
N THR A 11 1.16 8.85 -10.58
CA THR A 11 0.34 7.80 -11.21
C THR A 11 0.02 6.64 -10.28
N HIS A 12 0.76 6.52 -9.17
CA HIS A 12 0.66 5.42 -8.21
C HIS A 12 0.63 5.96 -6.78
N VAL A 13 -0.22 5.37 -5.94
CA VAL A 13 -0.32 5.71 -4.51
C VAL A 13 -0.35 4.45 -3.66
N TRP A 14 0.49 4.43 -2.62
CA TRP A 14 0.52 3.35 -1.63
C TRP A 14 -0.26 3.75 -0.37
N PHE A 15 -1.27 2.96 -0.02
CA PHE A 15 -2.03 3.10 1.22
C PHE A 15 -1.57 2.04 2.22
N GLN A 16 -0.78 2.48 3.21
CA GLN A 16 -0.18 1.62 4.22
C GLN A 16 -1.25 0.91 5.04
N GLN A 17 -1.11 -0.41 5.19
CA GLN A 17 -1.99 -1.22 6.04
C GLN A 17 -1.97 -0.72 7.50
N GLY A 18 -3.16 -0.55 8.09
CA GLY A 18 -3.36 -0.20 9.49
C GLY A 18 -4.61 0.66 9.66
N PRO A 19 -4.56 1.96 9.29
CA PRO A 19 -5.72 2.84 9.29
C PRO A 19 -6.76 2.47 8.21
N ASN A 20 -8.01 2.88 8.42
CA ASN A 20 -9.04 2.74 7.39
C ASN A 20 -8.89 3.85 6.34
N PHE A 21 -8.47 3.45 5.13
CA PHE A 21 -8.35 4.34 3.97
C PHE A 21 -9.33 3.97 2.84
N SER A 22 -10.43 3.26 3.12
CA SER A 22 -11.38 2.79 2.10
C SER A 22 -11.81 3.90 1.15
N ASP A 23 -12.16 5.06 1.71
CA ASP A 23 -12.73 6.18 0.96
C ASP A 23 -11.65 6.88 0.11
N ALA A 24 -10.44 7.02 0.66
CA ALA A 24 -9.30 7.59 -0.04
C ALA A 24 -8.84 6.67 -1.19
N VAL A 25 -8.85 5.35 -0.98
CA VAL A 25 -8.56 4.35 -2.03
C VAL A 25 -9.60 4.42 -3.14
N ALA A 26 -10.89 4.47 -2.79
CA ALA A 26 -11.97 4.57 -3.78
C ALA A 26 -11.85 5.86 -4.60
N LYS A 27 -11.59 6.99 -3.94
CA LYS A 27 -11.37 8.28 -4.58
C LYS A 27 -10.16 8.28 -5.52
N ALA A 28 -9.04 7.70 -5.08
CA ALA A 28 -7.84 7.62 -5.91
C ALA A 28 -8.08 6.77 -7.17
N LYS A 29 -8.72 5.61 -7.03
CA LYS A 29 -9.11 4.75 -8.16
C LYS A 29 -10.05 5.44 -9.13
N ALA A 30 -11.08 6.12 -8.63
CA ALA A 30 -12.04 6.85 -9.46
C ALA A 30 -11.38 7.96 -10.30
N LYS A 31 -10.25 8.49 -9.83
CA LYS A 31 -9.44 9.50 -10.52
C LYS A 31 -8.31 8.93 -11.37
N GLY A 32 -8.29 7.61 -11.59
CA GLY A 32 -7.33 6.94 -12.47
C GLY A 32 -5.97 6.66 -11.84
N LEU A 33 -5.79 6.88 -10.53
CA LEU A 33 -4.56 6.49 -9.85
C LEU A 33 -4.52 4.98 -9.64
N GLN A 34 -3.35 4.39 -9.86
CA GLN A 34 -3.08 3.03 -9.45
C GLN A 34 -2.85 2.98 -7.94
N THR A 35 -3.54 2.09 -7.23
CA THR A 35 -3.47 2.04 -5.77
C THR A 35 -2.99 0.70 -5.27
N VAL A 36 -2.00 0.69 -4.38
CA VAL A 36 -1.72 -0.46 -3.52
C VAL A 36 -2.37 -0.21 -2.17
N SER A 37 -3.10 -1.20 -1.64
CA SER A 37 -3.77 -1.11 -0.34
C SER A 37 -3.75 -2.46 0.36
N ARG A 38 -3.97 -2.47 1.68
CA ARG A 38 -3.95 -3.67 2.53
C ARG A 38 -2.59 -4.40 2.53
N LYS A 39 -1.50 -3.67 2.29
CA LYS A 39 -0.13 -4.15 2.31
C LYS A 39 0.73 -3.26 3.21
N CYS A 40 1.66 -3.86 3.95
CA CYS A 40 2.68 -3.12 4.69
C CYS A 40 3.93 -2.95 3.81
N ILE A 41 4.36 -1.71 3.56
CA ILE A 41 5.47 -1.40 2.66
C ILE A 41 6.81 -1.99 3.12
N LEU A 42 7.00 -2.14 4.43
CA LEU A 42 8.22 -2.67 5.04
C LEU A 42 8.42 -4.18 4.76
N MET A 43 7.41 -4.86 4.20
CA MET A 43 7.57 -6.23 3.70
C MET A 43 8.25 -6.28 2.32
N TYR A 44 8.34 -5.13 1.62
CA TYR A 44 8.81 -5.03 0.24
C TYR A 44 10.09 -4.20 0.11
N ALA A 45 10.28 -3.18 0.96
CA ALA A 45 11.49 -2.36 0.96
C ALA A 45 12.63 -3.04 1.76
N PRO A 46 13.76 -3.42 1.12
CA PRO A 46 14.90 -4.00 1.84
C PRO A 46 15.67 -2.95 2.66
N PRO A 47 16.27 -3.35 3.81
CA PRO A 47 16.29 -4.69 4.38
C PRO A 47 14.99 -5.04 5.15
N VAL A 48 14.41 -6.21 4.89
CA VAL A 48 13.21 -6.69 5.59
C VAL A 48 13.61 -7.47 6.85
N THR A 49 13.55 -6.82 8.02
CA THR A 49 14.03 -7.36 9.30
C THR A 49 12.93 -7.47 10.36
N SER A 50 13.21 -8.20 11.45
CA SER A 50 12.34 -8.33 12.61
C SER A 50 10.91 -8.82 12.26
N ILE A 51 9.88 -8.27 12.88
CA ILE A 51 8.48 -8.63 12.67
C ILE A 51 8.02 -8.52 11.21
N HIS A 52 8.69 -7.72 10.38
CA HIS A 52 8.35 -7.61 8.96
C HIS A 52 8.83 -8.81 8.14
N SER A 53 9.94 -9.47 8.53
CA SER A 53 10.35 -10.72 7.89
C SER A 53 9.39 -11.86 8.24
N PHE A 54 8.96 -11.92 9.50
CA PHE A 54 7.92 -12.84 9.98
C PHE A 54 6.58 -12.57 9.27
N HIS A 55 6.08 -11.34 9.27
CA HIS A 55 4.85 -10.97 8.58
C HIS A 55 4.91 -11.31 7.07
N ARG A 56 6.03 -11.01 6.41
CA ARG A 56 6.26 -11.41 5.01
C ARG A 56 6.20 -12.91 4.80
N PHE A 57 6.78 -13.70 5.70
CA PHE A 57 6.75 -15.15 5.64
C PHE A 57 5.32 -15.69 5.67
N PHE A 58 4.47 -15.27 6.62
CA PHE A 58 3.08 -15.72 6.65
C PHE A 58 2.26 -15.21 5.47
N ALA A 59 2.48 -13.97 5.02
CA ALA A 59 1.80 -13.46 3.83
C ALA A 59 2.11 -14.33 2.60
N LYS A 60 3.35 -14.79 2.44
CA LYS A 60 3.73 -15.73 1.38
C LYS A 60 3.08 -17.09 1.56
N LEU A 61 3.11 -17.66 2.77
CA LEU A 61 2.57 -18.98 3.06
C LEU A 61 1.06 -19.06 2.80
N PHE A 62 0.32 -18.01 3.14
CA PHE A 62 -1.14 -17.94 2.97
C PHE A 62 -1.58 -17.35 1.63
N GLY A 63 -0.67 -17.15 0.66
CA GLY A 63 -1.01 -16.62 -0.67
C GLY A 63 -1.48 -15.16 -0.69
N ARG A 64 -1.16 -14.38 0.35
CA ARG A 64 -1.53 -12.97 0.52
C ARG A 64 -0.36 -12.02 0.24
N TYR A 65 0.73 -12.50 -0.36
CA TYR A 65 1.92 -11.71 -0.71
C TYR A 65 1.70 -10.88 -1.97
#